data_AF-A0A1H8NMY2-F1
#
_entry.id   AF-A0A1H8NMY2-F1
#
_cell.length_a   1.000
_cell.length_b   1.000
_cell.length_c   1.000
_cell.angle_alpha   90.00
_cell.angle_beta   90.00
_cell.angle_gamma   90.00
#
_symmetry.space_group_name_H-M   'P 1'
#
loop_
_entity.id
_entity.type
_entity.pdbx_description
1 polymer ?
#
loop_
_entity_poly.entity_id
_entity_poly.type
_entity_poly.pdbx_seq_one_letter_code
_entity_poly.pdbx_strand_id
1 'polypeptide(L)'
;MPKVVSSSRAIAMTVWCSWIEVSTLDDGRGGSALRGVARFNRLLVPMTEAEGAQTGVDDFRHYFRIGEAESNIAPPSSDRNRWFEKTGIRIANGENVATIRPWTWPKAFSGITVNDTCKVRAAIADRETPPRESSQATDWTGKVIAKVLGLDLTKPYDKARTKEIQKEWIKTDVLRIERMAYGNKGKEFDFVVAGENNPAVQE
;
A
#
# COMPACT_ATOMS: atom_id res chain seq x y z
N MET A 1 47.28 -36.13 -33.75
CA MET A 1 46.00 -35.37 -33.72
C MET A 1 45.02 -36.11 -32.85
N PRO A 2 44.51 -35.46 -31.79
CA PRO A 2 43.06 -35.37 -31.64
C PRO A 2 42.61 -33.93 -31.32
N LYS A 3 41.55 -33.49 -32.01
CA LYS A 3 40.80 -32.26 -31.70
C LYS A 3 40.06 -32.47 -30.38
N VAL A 4 40.22 -31.55 -29.43
CA VAL A 4 39.29 -31.40 -28.30
C VAL A 4 38.50 -30.12 -28.53
N VAL A 5 37.19 -30.33 -28.65
CA VAL A 5 36.15 -29.34 -28.95
C VAL A 5 35.90 -28.47 -27.72
N SER A 6 35.87 -27.15 -27.90
CA SER A 6 35.44 -26.21 -26.86
C SER A 6 33.95 -26.40 -26.57
N SER A 7 33.61 -26.74 -25.33
CA SER A 7 32.25 -26.70 -24.81
C SER A 7 32.19 -25.66 -23.71
N SER A 8 32.03 -24.39 -24.09
CA SER A 8 31.62 -23.34 -23.16
C SER A 8 30.15 -23.54 -22.81
N ARG A 9 29.88 -24.23 -21.71
CA ARG A 9 28.56 -24.19 -21.06
C ARG A 9 28.54 -22.96 -20.16
N ALA A 10 27.93 -21.90 -20.67
CA ALA A 10 27.52 -20.77 -19.85
C ALA A 10 26.46 -21.27 -18.85
N ILE A 11 26.82 -21.29 -17.57
CA ILE A 11 25.87 -21.52 -16.49
C ILE A 11 25.09 -20.23 -16.32
N ALA A 12 23.77 -20.34 -16.51
CA ALA A 12 22.82 -19.25 -16.39
C ALA A 12 22.91 -18.61 -15.00
N MET A 13 23.10 -17.29 -15.02
CA MET A 13 23.09 -16.39 -13.88
C MET A 13 21.68 -16.39 -13.28
N THR A 14 21.47 -17.22 -12.26
CA THR A 14 20.26 -17.15 -11.42
C THR A 14 20.53 -16.09 -10.37
N VAL A 15 20.12 -14.85 -10.64
CA VAL A 15 20.08 -13.78 -9.65
C VAL A 15 18.98 -14.14 -8.65
N TRP A 16 19.39 -14.76 -7.54
CA TRP A 16 18.58 -14.84 -6.34
C TRP A 16 18.40 -13.43 -5.80
N CYS A 17 17.17 -12.91 -5.89
CA CYS A 17 16.76 -11.68 -5.22
C CYS A 17 16.91 -11.91 -3.71
N SER A 18 17.97 -11.31 -3.16
CA SER A 18 18.52 -11.59 -1.84
C SER A 18 18.13 -10.44 -0.90
N TRP A 19 17.25 -10.77 0.06
CA TRP A 19 16.98 -10.11 1.35
C TRP A 19 16.40 -8.68 1.38
N ILE A 20 15.17 -8.58 1.90
CA ILE A 20 14.79 -7.47 2.77
C ILE A 20 15.58 -7.67 4.07
N GLU A 21 16.70 -6.98 4.21
CA GLU A 21 17.40 -6.89 5.49
C GLU A 21 16.65 -5.90 6.38
N VAL A 22 15.95 -6.44 7.37
CA VAL A 22 15.52 -5.65 8.51
C VAL A 22 16.77 -5.22 9.24
N SER A 23 17.03 -3.90 9.30
CA SER A 23 18.21 -3.37 9.97
C SER A 23 18.28 -3.87 11.41
N THR A 24 19.38 -4.52 11.75
CA THR A 24 19.66 -5.03 13.08
C THR A 24 20.63 -4.10 13.81
N LEU A 25 20.70 -4.24 15.14
CA LEU A 25 21.61 -3.42 15.94
C LEU A 25 23.09 -3.71 15.65
N ASP A 26 23.43 -4.89 15.13
CA ASP A 26 24.80 -5.25 14.77
C ASP A 26 25.27 -4.58 13.47
N ASP A 27 24.34 -4.06 12.66
CA ASP A 27 24.64 -3.31 11.44
C ASP A 27 25.23 -1.92 11.75
N GLY A 28 25.00 -1.44 12.98
CA GLY A 28 25.59 -0.20 13.49
C GLY A 28 27.07 -0.38 13.85
N ARG A 29 27.89 0.63 13.56
CA ARG A 29 29.29 0.64 14.02
C ARG A 29 29.34 0.53 15.55
N GLY A 30 29.96 -0.54 16.06
CA GLY A 30 30.02 -0.83 17.49
C GLY A 30 28.73 -1.44 18.07
N GLY A 31 27.81 -1.91 17.22
CA GLY A 31 26.53 -2.50 17.59
C GLY A 31 26.66 -3.62 18.63
N SER A 32 27.58 -4.56 18.42
CA SER A 32 27.81 -5.67 19.36
C SER A 32 28.24 -5.23 20.76
N ALA A 33 29.02 -4.14 20.86
CA ALA A 33 29.45 -3.58 22.15
C ALA A 33 28.30 -2.82 22.84
N LEU A 34 27.50 -2.06 22.09
CA LEU A 34 26.35 -1.32 22.62
C LEU A 34 25.23 -2.25 23.08
N ARG A 35 25.00 -3.33 22.33
CA ARG A 35 24.06 -4.41 22.69
C ARG A 35 24.36 -4.99 24.07
N GLY A 36 25.64 -5.23 24.37
CA GLY A 36 26.06 -5.88 25.62
C GLY A 36 26.01 -4.97 26.85
N VAL A 37 25.96 -3.65 26.67
CA VAL A 37 26.06 -2.67 27.77
C VAL A 37 24.71 -2.00 28.06
N ALA A 38 23.91 -1.70 27.04
CA ALA A 38 22.63 -1.04 27.20
C ALA A 38 21.52 -2.05 27.58
N ARG A 39 20.66 -1.66 28.53
CA ARG A 39 19.49 -2.46 28.97
C ARG A 39 18.24 -2.20 28.13
N PHE A 40 18.23 -1.14 27.34
CA PHE A 40 17.14 -0.75 26.46
C PHE A 40 17.72 -0.28 25.14
N ASN A 41 17.53 -1.09 24.10
CA ASN A 41 17.99 -0.79 22.76
C ASN A 41 16.78 -0.55 21.84
N ARG A 42 16.79 0.57 21.12
CA ARG A 42 15.79 0.93 20.09
C ARG A 42 16.50 1.31 18.80
N LEU A 43 15.90 0.97 17.67
CA LEU A 43 16.43 1.27 16.34
C LEU A 43 15.54 2.33 15.68
N LEU A 44 16.15 3.25 14.94
CA LEU A 44 15.40 4.08 14.00
C LEU A 44 15.44 3.39 12.65
N VAL A 45 14.31 2.83 12.23
CA VAL A 45 14.20 2.05 11.00
C VAL A 45 13.63 2.95 9.90
N PRO A 46 14.37 3.21 8.81
CA PRO A 46 13.86 4.01 7.71
C PRO A 46 12.71 3.28 6.99
N MET A 47 11.82 4.04 6.36
CA MET A 47 10.86 3.46 5.43
C MET A 47 11.59 2.78 4.28
N THR A 48 11.18 1.57 3.93
CA THR A 48 11.66 0.88 2.73
C THR A 48 10.96 1.42 1.49
N GLU A 49 11.54 1.20 0.31
CA GLU A 49 10.89 1.57 -0.96
C GLU A 49 9.55 0.85 -1.15
N ALA A 50 9.47 -0.43 -0.76
CA ALA A 50 8.25 -1.23 -0.82
C ALA A 50 7.14 -0.72 0.12
N GLU A 51 7.52 -0.23 1.31
CA GLU A 51 6.60 0.47 2.22
C GLU A 51 6.17 1.81 1.63
N GLY A 52 7.12 2.61 1.12
CA GLY A 52 6.84 3.90 0.49
C GLY A 52 5.83 3.82 -0.66
N ALA A 53 5.97 2.81 -1.53
CA ALA A 53 5.05 2.56 -2.63
C ALA A 53 3.58 2.33 -2.19
N GLN A 54 3.37 1.90 -0.95
CA GLN A 54 2.05 1.66 -0.35
C GLN A 54 1.45 2.90 0.33
N THR A 55 2.15 4.04 0.33
CA THR A 55 1.71 5.25 1.03
C THR A 55 1.37 6.41 0.10
N GLY A 56 1.86 6.36 -1.14
CA GLY A 56 1.70 7.47 -2.09
C GLY A 56 2.50 8.72 -1.73
N VAL A 57 3.45 8.64 -0.80
CA VAL A 57 4.37 9.74 -0.50
C VAL A 57 5.40 9.91 -1.62
N ASP A 58 5.85 11.14 -1.84
CA ASP A 58 6.79 11.47 -2.92
C ASP A 58 8.19 10.89 -2.68
N ASP A 59 8.73 11.04 -1.46
CA ASP A 59 10.02 10.46 -1.07
C ASP A 59 9.91 9.75 0.29
N PHE A 60 10.00 8.43 0.23
CA PHE A 60 9.91 7.54 1.39
C PHE A 60 11.05 7.76 2.40
N ARG A 61 12.20 8.32 1.98
CA ARG A 61 13.37 8.54 2.85
C ARG A 61 13.13 9.55 3.97
N HIS A 62 12.08 10.36 3.84
CA HIS A 62 11.64 11.28 4.87
C HIS A 62 10.99 10.57 6.06
N TYR A 63 10.64 9.29 5.95
CA TYR A 63 9.87 8.59 6.95
C TYR A 63 10.70 7.52 7.67
N PHE A 64 10.44 7.34 8.96
CA PHE A 64 11.05 6.29 9.77
C PHE A 64 10.11 5.88 10.92
N ARG A 65 10.36 4.71 11.50
CA ARG A 65 9.68 4.23 12.71
C ARG A 65 10.69 3.84 13.77
N ILE A 66 10.21 3.69 15.00
CA ILE A 66 11.01 3.12 16.08
C ILE A 66 10.87 1.60 16.01
N GLY A 67 11.96 0.92 15.69
CA GLY A 67 12.07 -0.54 15.67
C GLY A 67 12.53 -1.10 17.02
N GLU A 68 12.14 -2.34 17.28
CA GLU A 68 12.62 -3.12 18.43
C GLU A 68 13.97 -3.74 18.08
N ALA A 69 14.97 -3.55 18.94
CA ALA A 69 16.28 -4.16 18.78
C ALA A 69 16.41 -5.52 19.50
N GLU A 70 15.48 -5.82 20.40
CA GLU A 70 15.49 -6.99 21.28
C GLU A 70 14.07 -7.50 21.52
N SER A 71 13.88 -8.81 21.37
CA SER A 71 12.57 -9.49 21.44
C SER A 71 11.99 -9.61 22.85
N ASN A 72 12.80 -9.37 23.89
CA ASN A 72 12.44 -9.62 25.30
C ASN A 72 11.90 -8.38 26.04
N ILE A 73 11.81 -7.23 25.38
CA ILE A 73 11.34 -5.97 25.98
C ILE A 73 9.85 -5.76 25.65
N ALA A 74 8.99 -6.23 26.57
CA ALA A 74 7.54 -5.98 26.65
C ALA A 74 6.66 -6.67 25.57
N PRO A 75 5.34 -6.88 25.84
CA PRO A 75 4.40 -7.38 24.83
C PRO A 75 4.45 -6.47 23.60
N PRO A 76 4.25 -7.00 22.37
CA PRO A 76 4.45 -6.25 21.13
C PRO A 76 3.66 -4.95 21.20
N SER A 77 4.38 -3.89 21.53
CA SER A 77 3.76 -2.60 21.77
C SER A 77 3.16 -2.16 20.44
N SER A 78 1.97 -1.57 20.51
CA SER A 78 1.32 -0.88 19.39
C SER A 78 2.23 0.16 18.69
N ASP A 79 3.41 0.43 19.26
CA ASP A 79 4.48 1.29 18.74
C ASP A 79 5.25 0.72 17.54
N ARG A 80 5.11 -0.57 17.19
CA ARG A 80 5.65 -1.10 15.91
C ARG A 80 5.15 -0.32 14.68
N ASN A 81 4.02 0.38 14.83
CA ASN A 81 3.38 1.20 13.81
C ASN A 81 3.45 2.70 14.11
N ARG A 82 4.31 3.16 15.03
CA ARG A 82 4.50 4.59 15.26
C ARG A 82 5.55 5.15 14.30
N TRP A 83 5.06 5.86 13.29
CA TRP A 83 5.89 6.46 12.27
C TRP A 83 6.08 7.95 12.48
N PHE A 84 7.15 8.48 11.89
CA PHE A 84 7.53 9.87 11.95
C PHE A 84 8.00 10.35 10.58
N GLU A 85 7.78 11.64 10.32
CA GLU A 85 8.25 12.34 9.14
C GLU A 85 9.33 13.35 9.54
N LYS A 86 10.45 13.32 8.82
CA LYS A 86 11.54 14.31 8.90
C LYS A 86 11.12 15.55 8.12
N THR A 87 10.98 16.67 8.83
CA THR A 87 10.55 17.95 8.26
C THR A 87 11.46 19.08 8.72
N GLY A 88 11.33 20.27 8.13
CA GLY A 88 12.06 21.46 8.53
C GLY A 88 11.08 22.54 8.96
N ILE A 89 11.33 23.18 10.10
CA ILE A 89 10.55 24.35 10.53
C ILE A 89 11.43 25.60 10.49
N ARG A 90 10.83 26.70 10.05
CA ARG A 90 11.42 28.04 10.15
C ARG A 90 11.23 28.54 11.57
N ILE A 91 12.32 28.79 12.28
CA ILE A 91 12.30 29.36 13.63
C ILE A 91 12.37 30.91 13.57
N ALA A 92 12.05 31.56 14.68
CA ALA A 92 11.85 33.02 14.76
C ALA A 92 13.09 33.84 14.37
N ASN A 93 14.30 33.28 14.52
CA ASN A 93 15.55 33.91 14.09
C ASN A 93 15.76 33.85 12.57
N GLY A 94 14.85 33.26 11.81
CA GLY A 94 15.03 33.07 10.38
C GLY A 94 16.07 31.99 10.05
N GLU A 95 16.07 30.88 10.76
CA GLU A 95 16.80 29.67 10.37
C GLU A 95 15.84 28.51 10.16
N ASN A 96 16.24 27.54 9.33
CA ASN A 96 15.49 26.30 9.13
C ASN A 96 16.15 25.20 9.96
N VAL A 97 15.41 24.64 10.90
CA VAL A 97 15.89 23.56 11.78
C VAL A 97 15.18 22.27 11.42
N ALA A 98 15.95 21.19 11.28
CA ALA A 98 15.41 19.86 11.07
C ALA A 98 14.66 19.40 12.33
N THR A 99 13.43 18.94 12.15
CA THR A 99 12.55 18.43 13.20
C THR A 99 11.83 17.18 12.71
N ILE A 100 11.07 16.56 13.60
CA ILE A 100 10.24 15.39 13.29
C ILE A 100 8.82 15.63 13.76
N ARG A 101 7.85 15.09 13.03
CA ARG A 101 6.45 15.04 13.47
C ARG A 101 5.89 13.62 13.41
N PRO A 102 4.92 13.26 14.26
CA PRO A 102 4.20 12.00 14.12
C PRO A 102 3.57 11.90 12.73
N TRP A 103 3.69 10.73 12.11
CA TRP A 103 3.08 10.43 10.83
C TRP A 103 2.28 9.13 10.94
N THR A 104 1.15 9.08 10.23
CA THR A 104 0.27 7.92 10.22
C THR A 104 0.10 7.44 8.80
N TRP A 105 0.07 6.12 8.63
CA TRP A 105 -0.20 5.51 7.34
C TRP A 105 -1.53 6.00 6.77
N PRO A 106 -1.56 6.39 5.48
CA PRO A 106 -2.80 6.81 4.86
C PRO A 106 -3.73 5.61 4.74
N LYS A 107 -4.90 5.71 5.40
CA LYS A 107 -5.96 4.70 5.29
C LYS A 107 -6.60 4.78 3.91
N ALA A 108 -7.04 3.65 3.36
CA ALA A 108 -7.71 3.60 2.05
C ALA A 108 -8.91 4.57 1.97
N PHE A 109 -9.67 4.69 3.06
CA PHE A 109 -10.82 5.58 3.19
C PHE A 109 -10.51 7.00 3.69
N SER A 110 -9.24 7.34 3.89
CA SER A 110 -8.86 8.67 4.37
C SER A 110 -9.34 9.76 3.40
N GLY A 111 -10.13 10.71 3.89
CA GLY A 111 -10.68 11.81 3.08
C GLY A 111 -11.87 11.45 2.19
N ILE A 112 -12.41 10.23 2.27
CA ILE A 112 -13.64 9.85 1.57
C ILE A 112 -14.84 10.20 2.43
N THR A 113 -15.76 11.01 1.90
CA THR A 113 -17.00 11.37 2.60
C THR A 113 -18.17 10.50 2.14
N VAL A 114 -19.24 10.46 2.95
CA VAL A 114 -20.49 9.76 2.58
C VAL A 114 -21.07 10.32 1.29
N ASN A 115 -20.94 11.64 1.07
CA ASN A 115 -21.38 12.28 -0.16
C ASN A 115 -20.62 11.74 -1.39
N ASP A 116 -19.33 11.44 -1.25
CA ASP A 116 -18.54 10.87 -2.33
C ASP A 116 -18.96 9.43 -2.61
N THR A 117 -19.29 8.66 -1.58
CA THR A 117 -19.91 7.34 -1.75
C THR A 117 -21.24 7.43 -2.51
N CYS A 118 -22.10 8.40 -2.18
CA CYS A 118 -23.35 8.63 -2.91
C CYS A 118 -23.10 9.01 -4.38
N LYS A 119 -22.12 9.87 -4.65
CA LYS A 119 -21.74 10.24 -6.03
C LYS A 119 -21.24 9.04 -6.82
N VAL A 120 -20.44 8.15 -6.22
CA VAL A 120 -19.99 6.92 -6.89
C VAL A 120 -21.19 6.03 -7.21
N ARG A 121 -22.10 5.81 -6.26
CA ARG A 121 -23.29 4.99 -6.48
C ARG A 121 -24.17 5.56 -7.59
N ALA A 122 -24.42 6.87 -7.58
CA ALA A 122 -25.16 7.55 -8.64
C ALA A 122 -24.45 7.41 -9.99
N ALA A 123 -23.13 7.65 -10.05
CA ALA A 123 -22.35 7.52 -11.28
C ALA A 123 -22.30 6.10 -11.84
N ILE A 124 -22.50 5.07 -11.00
CA ILE A 124 -22.64 3.68 -11.44
C ILE A 124 -24.07 3.41 -11.93
N ALA A 125 -25.09 3.88 -11.20
CA ALA A 125 -26.50 3.71 -11.55
C ALA A 125 -26.91 4.45 -12.82
N ASP A 126 -26.29 5.58 -13.13
CA ASP A 126 -26.55 6.39 -14.33
C ASP A 126 -26.01 5.74 -15.62
N ARG A 127 -25.22 4.66 -15.54
CA ARG A 127 -24.65 4.01 -16.71
C ARG A 127 -25.65 3.02 -17.31
N GLU A 128 -25.82 3.09 -18.64
CA GLU A 128 -26.65 2.16 -19.40
C GLU A 128 -26.19 0.70 -19.24
N THR A 129 -24.87 0.48 -19.17
CA THR A 129 -24.28 -0.82 -18.83
C THR A 129 -23.50 -0.69 -17.54
N PRO A 130 -23.78 -1.52 -16.52
CA PRO A 130 -23.00 -1.54 -15.29
C PRO A 130 -21.51 -1.79 -15.57
N PRO A 131 -20.60 -1.19 -14.79
CA PRO A 131 -19.17 -1.45 -14.92
C PRO A 131 -18.81 -2.85 -14.38
N ARG A 132 -17.67 -3.38 -14.83
CA ARG A 132 -17.19 -4.71 -14.44
C ARG A 132 -16.41 -4.69 -13.13
N GLU A 133 -16.44 -5.80 -12.40
CA GLU A 133 -15.70 -5.95 -11.14
C GLU A 133 -14.18 -5.99 -11.38
N SER A 134 -13.74 -6.74 -12.38
CA SER A 134 -12.32 -7.06 -12.56
C SER A 134 -11.51 -5.85 -13.03
N SER A 135 -10.37 -5.62 -12.37
CA SER A 135 -9.41 -4.56 -12.75
C SER A 135 -8.72 -4.75 -14.10
N GLN A 136 -8.88 -5.91 -14.75
CA GLN A 136 -8.40 -6.18 -16.10
C GLN A 136 -9.40 -5.74 -17.19
N ALA A 137 -10.65 -5.46 -16.81
CA ALA A 137 -11.68 -5.05 -17.76
C ALA A 137 -11.46 -3.62 -18.25
N THR A 138 -11.79 -3.38 -19.52
CA THR A 138 -11.76 -2.04 -20.11
C THR A 138 -12.73 -1.11 -19.37
N ASP A 139 -13.90 -1.61 -18.99
CA ASP A 139 -14.88 -0.85 -18.20
C ASP A 139 -14.91 -1.29 -16.73
N TRP A 140 -13.73 -1.28 -16.09
CA TRP A 140 -13.60 -1.60 -14.68
C TRP A 140 -14.26 -0.54 -13.78
N THR A 141 -15.00 -0.98 -12.78
CA THR A 141 -15.64 -0.16 -11.74
C THR A 141 -14.66 0.79 -11.05
N GLY A 142 -13.42 0.36 -10.82
CA GLY A 142 -12.40 1.20 -10.24
C GLY A 142 -12.10 2.47 -11.04
N LYS A 143 -12.37 2.50 -12.35
CA LYS A 143 -12.25 3.73 -13.16
C LYS A 143 -13.32 4.76 -12.80
N VAL A 144 -14.53 4.31 -12.48
CA VAL A 144 -15.61 5.18 -12.00
C VAL A 144 -15.26 5.73 -10.62
N ILE A 145 -14.83 4.84 -9.71
CA ILE A 145 -14.41 5.21 -8.36
C ILE A 145 -13.27 6.24 -8.42
N ALA A 146 -12.24 5.97 -9.22
CA ALA A 146 -11.09 6.86 -9.36
C ALA A 146 -11.49 8.23 -9.94
N LYS A 147 -12.37 8.27 -10.94
CA LYS A 147 -12.87 9.54 -11.52
C LYS A 147 -13.61 10.40 -10.49
N VAL A 148 -14.46 9.79 -9.65
CA VAL A 148 -15.25 10.51 -8.65
C VAL A 148 -14.39 10.97 -7.48
N LEU A 149 -13.46 10.12 -7.02
CA LEU A 149 -12.59 10.39 -5.89
C LEU A 149 -11.32 11.19 -6.26
N GLY A 150 -11.11 11.47 -7.55
CA GLY A 150 -9.91 12.17 -8.03
C GLY A 150 -8.61 11.36 -7.89
N LEU A 151 -8.70 10.03 -7.92
CA LEU A 151 -7.53 9.14 -7.82
C LEU A 151 -6.91 8.92 -9.19
N ASP A 152 -5.58 8.83 -9.24
CA ASP A 152 -4.84 8.62 -10.47
C ASP A 152 -4.42 7.16 -10.65
N LEU A 153 -5.13 6.42 -11.51
CA LEU A 153 -4.86 5.00 -11.74
C LEU A 153 -3.50 4.71 -12.40
N THR A 154 -2.76 5.72 -12.87
CA THR A 154 -1.38 5.56 -13.33
C THR A 154 -0.42 5.34 -12.16
N LYS A 155 -0.77 5.86 -10.98
CA LYS A 155 0.00 5.66 -9.75
C LYS A 155 -0.33 4.30 -9.15
N PRO A 156 0.68 3.43 -8.89
CA PRO A 156 0.46 2.12 -8.29
C PRO A 156 -0.30 2.19 -6.95
N TYR A 157 0.01 3.19 -6.12
CA TYR A 157 -0.65 3.44 -4.84
C TYR A 157 -2.16 3.68 -5.00
N ASP A 158 -2.56 4.63 -5.85
CA ASP A 158 -3.96 4.99 -6.07
C ASP A 158 -4.76 3.84 -6.69
N LYS A 159 -4.12 3.05 -7.56
CA LYS A 159 -4.72 1.82 -8.09
C LYS A 159 -4.94 0.76 -7.01
N ALA A 160 -3.98 0.55 -6.11
CA ALA A 160 -4.12 -0.36 -4.98
C ALA A 160 -5.20 0.13 -4.00
N ARG A 161 -5.19 1.42 -3.68
CA ARG A 161 -6.20 2.09 -2.86
C ARG A 161 -7.61 1.93 -3.44
N THR A 162 -7.77 2.11 -4.74
CA THR A 162 -9.06 1.93 -5.43
C THR A 162 -9.58 0.49 -5.31
N LYS A 163 -8.69 -0.52 -5.41
CA LYS A 163 -9.08 -1.92 -5.23
C LYS A 163 -9.53 -2.22 -3.80
N GLU A 164 -8.82 -1.71 -2.80
CA GLU A 164 -9.22 -1.83 -1.40
C GLU A 164 -10.58 -1.19 -1.13
N ILE A 165 -10.80 0.02 -1.66
CA ILE A 165 -12.10 0.72 -1.56
C ILE A 165 -13.21 -0.11 -2.20
N GLN A 166 -13.00 -0.58 -3.43
CA GLN A 166 -13.97 -1.40 -4.15
C GLN A 166 -14.32 -2.67 -3.35
N LYS A 167 -13.31 -3.38 -2.84
CA LYS A 167 -13.48 -4.61 -2.08
C LYS A 167 -14.33 -4.39 -0.82
N GLU A 168 -14.03 -3.35 -0.06
CA GLU A 168 -14.76 -3.06 1.18
C GLU A 168 -16.18 -2.56 0.90
N TRP A 169 -16.39 -1.77 -0.17
CA TRP A 169 -17.73 -1.38 -0.60
C TRP A 169 -18.59 -2.54 -1.09
N ILE A 170 -17.97 -3.56 -1.70
CA ILE A 170 -18.66 -4.81 -2.05
C ILE A 170 -19.02 -5.59 -0.78
N LYS A 171 -18.07 -5.70 0.15
CA LYS A 171 -18.29 -6.40 1.43
C LYS A 171 -19.40 -5.77 2.27
N THR A 172 -19.49 -4.45 2.27
CA THR A 172 -20.50 -3.68 3.03
C THR A 172 -21.82 -3.46 2.27
N ASP A 173 -21.96 -4.08 1.10
CA ASP A 173 -23.12 -3.95 0.19
C ASP A 173 -23.47 -2.49 -0.18
N VAL A 174 -22.48 -1.60 -0.14
CA VAL A 174 -22.55 -0.26 -0.76
C VAL A 174 -22.59 -0.42 -2.29
N LEU A 175 -21.80 -1.36 -2.78
CA LEU A 175 -21.77 -1.86 -4.14
C LEU A 175 -22.09 -3.35 -4.12
N ARG A 176 -22.77 -3.87 -5.14
CA ARG A 176 -23.14 -5.29 -5.22
C ARG A 176 -22.64 -5.90 -6.52
N ILE A 177 -22.21 -7.15 -6.46
CA ILE A 177 -21.86 -7.92 -7.65
C ILE A 177 -23.11 -8.58 -8.21
N GLU A 178 -23.38 -8.35 -9.49
CA GLU A 178 -24.42 -9.03 -10.25
C GLU A 178 -23.81 -9.75 -11.45
N ARG A 179 -24.20 -11.00 -11.66
CA ARG A 179 -23.77 -11.79 -12.82
C ARG A 179 -24.72 -11.55 -13.97
N MET A 180 -24.18 -11.04 -15.07
CA MET A 180 -24.96 -10.79 -16.29
C MET A 180 -24.24 -11.37 -17.50
N ALA A 181 -25.03 -11.79 -18.49
CA ALA A 181 -24.51 -12.19 -19.79
C ALA A 181 -23.96 -10.96 -20.54
N TYR A 182 -22.75 -11.08 -21.09
CA TYR A 182 -22.11 -10.00 -21.84
C TYR A 182 -21.70 -10.46 -23.24
N GLY A 183 -22.25 -9.79 -24.25
CA GLY A 183 -21.98 -10.06 -25.66
C GLY A 183 -22.62 -11.34 -26.20
N ASN A 184 -22.35 -11.65 -27.47
CA ASN A 184 -23.05 -12.69 -28.23
C ASN A 184 -22.66 -14.15 -27.89
N LYS A 185 -21.70 -14.38 -26.99
CA LYS A 185 -21.16 -15.73 -26.72
C LYS A 185 -21.62 -16.35 -25.39
N GLY A 186 -22.66 -15.83 -24.76
CA GLY A 186 -23.21 -16.39 -23.52
C GLY A 186 -22.20 -16.42 -22.36
N LYS A 187 -21.19 -15.56 -22.39
CA LYS A 187 -20.22 -15.45 -21.30
C LYS A 187 -20.80 -14.55 -20.23
N GLU A 188 -20.92 -15.08 -19.03
CA GLU A 188 -21.30 -14.32 -17.85
C GLU A 188 -20.07 -13.63 -17.28
N PHE A 189 -20.24 -12.40 -16.82
CA PHE A 189 -19.23 -11.70 -16.05
C PHE A 189 -19.85 -11.04 -14.84
N ASP A 190 -18.99 -10.81 -13.84
CA ASP A 190 -19.33 -10.07 -12.64
C ASP A 190 -19.33 -8.56 -12.95
N PHE A 191 -20.51 -7.97 -12.85
CA PHE A 191 -20.78 -6.55 -12.94
C PHE A 191 -21.03 -5.97 -11.57
N VAL A 192 -20.81 -4.67 -11.41
CA VAL A 192 -21.01 -3.97 -10.14
C VAL A 192 -22.14 -2.96 -10.29
N VAL A 193 -23.15 -3.12 -9.44
CA VAL A 193 -24.31 -2.21 -9.34
C VAL A 193 -24.32 -1.52 -7.97
N ALA A 194 -25.16 -0.51 -7.80
CA ALA A 194 -25.37 0.11 -6.49
C ALA A 194 -26.10 -0.90 -5.58
N GLY A 195 -25.48 -1.28 -4.46
CA GLY A 195 -26.08 -2.18 -3.48
C GLY A 195 -27.13 -1.46 -2.62
N GLU A 196 -27.77 -2.19 -1.70
CA GLU A 196 -28.83 -1.64 -0.83
C GLU A 196 -28.26 -0.66 0.21
N ASN A 197 -26.94 -0.68 0.44
CA ASN A 197 -26.25 0.12 1.45
C ASN A 197 -26.83 -0.13 2.85
N ASN A 198 -26.97 -1.40 3.23
CA ASN A 198 -27.46 -1.79 4.54
C ASN A 198 -26.28 -2.09 5.49
N PRO A 199 -25.92 -1.18 6.42
CA PRO A 199 -24.79 -1.38 7.33
C PRO A 199 -25.02 -2.49 8.37
N ALA A 200 -26.22 -3.09 8.42
CA ALA A 200 -26.59 -4.12 9.40
C ALA A 200 -26.28 -5.56 8.96
N VAL A 201 -25.86 -5.80 7.72
CA VAL A 201 -25.51 -7.15 7.22
C VAL A 201 -24.05 -7.46 7.58
N GLN A 202 -23.78 -7.64 8.87
CA GLN A 202 -22.56 -8.29 9.35
C GLN A 202 -22.97 -9.69 9.81
N GLU A 203 -22.88 -10.68 8.91
CA GLU A 203 -22.85 -12.10 9.30
C GLU A 203 -21.43 -12.53 9.66
#